data_AF-A0A228J4B2-F1
#
_entry.id   AF-A0A228J4B2-F1
#
_cell.length_a   1.000
_cell.length_b   1.000
_cell.length_c   1.000
_cell.angle_alpha   90.00
_cell.angle_beta   90.00
_cell.angle_gamma   90.00
#
_symmetry.space_group_name_H-M   'P 1'
#
loop_
_entity.id
_entity.type
_entity.pdbx_description
1 polymer ?
#
loop_
_entity_poly.entity_id
_entity_poly.type
_entity_poly.pdbx_seq_one_letter_code
_entity_poly.pdbx_strand_id
1 'polypeptide(L)'
;MTAEELKALMTQVLNDSVAPLRAEIEALKVAKVQNDSTDEEKPTEEVKKENDAVPAAVEQIAGPLDTSEVAPAPVTNDGGDEAQEDGQNAAIAELKAKIAALEAAAVQAPVLSDEEEADIADAQVHADSVYQMHGQRAPRPMDRETLLAYRRRLAKGLQKFSDSQKDVKIAAINDSQYLAYVEKQVYADAAKAAHAGVAVKQGLQKIKRQDEYGRISIDYVGDIGSWMADSSLPVSIVKPNQARKYVTV
;
A
#
# COMPACT_ATOMS: atom_id res chain seq x y z
N MET A 1 -2.71 2.80 53.88
CA MET A 1 -1.72 2.43 52.86
C MET A 1 -0.49 3.29 53.06
N THR A 2 0.54 2.72 53.67
CA THR A 2 1.85 3.37 53.79
C THR A 2 2.61 3.25 52.47
N ALA A 3 3.62 4.09 52.26
CA ALA A 3 4.43 4.06 51.03
C ALA A 3 5.14 2.71 50.80
N GLU A 4 5.37 1.95 51.86
CA GLU A 4 5.99 0.61 51.82
C GLU A 4 5.01 -0.46 51.35
N GLU A 5 3.74 -0.39 51.78
CA GLU A 5 2.67 -1.29 51.33
C GLU A 5 2.39 -1.12 49.84
N LEU A 6 2.43 0.13 49.33
CA LEU A 6 2.24 0.43 47.91
C LEU A 6 3.37 -0.10 47.03
N LYS A 7 4.63 -0.02 47.52
CA LYS A 7 5.79 -0.59 46.83
C LYS A 7 5.72 -2.11 46.80
N ALA A 8 5.37 -2.74 47.92
CA ALA A 8 5.20 -4.19 48.00
C ALA A 8 4.12 -4.69 47.03
N LEU A 9 2.99 -4.01 46.98
CA LEU A 9 1.88 -4.34 46.09
C LEU A 9 2.27 -4.14 44.61
N MET A 10 2.98 -3.06 44.29
CA MET A 10 3.48 -2.82 42.93
C MET A 10 4.52 -3.86 42.51
N THR A 11 5.43 -4.28 43.40
CA THR A 11 6.37 -5.36 43.11
C THR A 11 5.69 -6.71 42.91
N GLN A 12 4.61 -6.97 43.66
CA GLN A 12 3.83 -8.20 43.52
C GLN A 12 3.08 -8.24 42.18
N VAL A 13 2.41 -7.14 41.81
CA VAL A 13 1.73 -7.02 40.51
C VAL A 13 2.70 -7.13 39.33
N LEU A 14 3.90 -6.56 39.46
CA LEU A 14 4.96 -6.70 38.45
C LEU A 14 5.46 -8.15 38.35
N ASN A 15 5.64 -8.85 39.47
CA ASN A 15 6.06 -10.25 39.42
C ASN A 15 4.97 -11.17 38.84
N ASP A 16 3.70 -10.93 39.20
CA ASP A 16 2.56 -11.73 38.73
C ASP A 16 2.31 -11.54 37.23
N SER A 17 2.61 -10.35 36.68
CA SER A 17 2.51 -10.08 35.24
C SER A 17 3.71 -10.58 34.43
N VAL A 18 4.90 -10.63 35.03
CA VAL A 18 6.13 -11.08 34.35
C VAL A 18 6.32 -12.61 34.44
N ALA A 19 5.79 -13.27 35.48
CA ALA A 19 5.84 -14.72 35.63
C ALA A 19 5.24 -15.51 34.43
N PRO A 20 4.03 -15.20 33.92
CA PRO A 20 3.48 -15.91 32.76
C PRO A 20 4.31 -15.67 31.49
N LEU A 21 4.81 -14.45 31.29
CA LEU A 21 5.65 -14.11 30.13
C LEU A 21 7.00 -14.87 30.15
N ARG A 22 7.57 -15.11 31.34
CA ARG A 22 8.79 -15.94 31.47
C ARG A 22 8.53 -17.40 31.13
N ALA A 23 7.40 -17.95 31.60
CA ALA A 23 6.99 -19.32 31.26
C ALA A 23 6.74 -19.46 29.74
N GLU A 24 6.17 -18.44 29.10
CA GLU A 24 5.92 -18.41 27.66
C GLU A 24 7.22 -18.32 26.85
N ILE A 25 8.20 -17.52 27.31
CA ILE A 25 9.54 -17.46 26.71
C ILE A 25 10.28 -18.79 26.84
N GLU A 26 10.17 -19.48 27.98
CA GLU A 26 10.77 -20.80 28.17
C GLU A 26 10.08 -21.87 27.31
N ALA A 27 8.74 -21.85 27.21
CA ALA A 27 7.99 -22.72 26.31
C ALA A 27 8.37 -22.49 24.85
N LEU A 28 8.54 -21.24 24.42
CA LEU A 28 8.99 -20.89 23.08
C LEU A 28 10.44 -21.31 22.81
N LYS A 29 11.33 -21.24 23.82
CA LYS A 29 12.70 -21.76 23.70
C LYS A 29 12.72 -23.28 23.58
N VAL A 30 11.90 -24.00 24.35
CA VAL A 30 11.79 -25.46 24.26
C VAL A 30 11.17 -25.88 22.91
N ALA A 31 10.15 -25.17 22.44
CA ALA A 31 9.55 -25.40 21.12
C ALA A 31 10.55 -25.12 19.98
N LYS A 32 11.40 -24.10 20.13
CA LYS A 32 12.46 -23.81 19.15
C LYS A 32 13.56 -24.86 19.15
N VAL A 33 13.94 -25.40 20.32
CA VAL A 33 14.90 -26.52 20.42
C VAL A 33 14.35 -27.83 19.84
N GLN A 34 13.04 -28.07 19.94
CA GLN A 34 12.40 -29.24 19.32
C GLN A 34 12.28 -29.13 17.79
N ASN A 35 12.24 -27.92 17.23
CA ASN A 35 12.25 -27.70 15.78
C ASN A 35 13.66 -27.61 15.17
N ASP A 36 14.72 -27.57 15.97
CA ASP A 36 16.12 -27.42 15.53
C ASP A 36 16.89 -28.75 15.48
N SER A 37 16.24 -29.89 15.75
CA SER A 37 16.82 -31.24 15.63
C SER A 37 16.49 -31.96 14.31
N THR A 38 15.95 -31.24 13.33
CA THR A 38 15.70 -31.71 11.94
C THR A 38 16.03 -30.60 10.95
N ASP A 39 17.30 -30.27 10.82
CA ASP A 39 18.01 -30.00 9.56
C ASP A 39 19.40 -29.44 9.91
N GLU A 40 20.41 -30.30 9.83
CA GLU A 40 21.78 -29.83 9.64
C GLU A 40 21.95 -29.45 8.17
N GLU A 41 22.29 -28.18 7.88
CA GLU A 41 23.44 -27.82 7.03
C GLU A 41 23.59 -26.30 6.84
N LYS A 42 24.79 -25.81 7.16
CA LYS A 42 25.45 -24.56 6.71
C LYS A 42 26.96 -24.87 6.71
N PRO A 43 27.91 -24.12 6.10
CA PRO A 43 27.83 -22.90 5.25
C PRO A 43 28.83 -22.89 4.05
N THR A 44 28.88 -21.82 3.22
CA THR A 44 30.11 -21.00 2.93
C THR A 44 29.93 -19.93 1.81
N GLU A 45 30.80 -18.91 1.86
CA GLU A 45 30.92 -17.65 1.10
C GLU A 45 31.50 -17.75 -0.34
N GLU A 46 31.28 -16.72 -1.20
CA GLU A 46 32.28 -15.82 -1.85
C GLU A 46 31.89 -15.22 -3.24
N VAL A 47 31.79 -13.87 -3.27
CA VAL A 47 32.20 -12.77 -4.20
C VAL A 47 32.30 -12.86 -5.77
N LYS A 48 31.86 -11.76 -6.44
CA LYS A 48 32.20 -11.11 -7.76
C LYS A 48 31.36 -11.55 -8.98
N LYS A 49 30.92 -10.74 -9.98
CA LYS A 49 31.32 -9.41 -10.51
C LYS A 49 30.25 -8.84 -11.50
N GLU A 50 30.28 -7.51 -11.62
CA GLU A 50 29.83 -6.48 -12.60
C GLU A 50 29.25 -6.77 -14.03
N ASN A 51 28.62 -5.68 -14.56
CA ASN A 51 28.26 -5.27 -15.95
C ASN A 51 26.74 -5.29 -16.20
N ASP A 52 25.99 -4.18 -16.24
CA ASP A 52 26.05 -2.93 -17.03
C ASP A 52 25.94 -3.11 -18.55
N ALA A 53 24.84 -2.56 -19.11
CA ALA A 53 24.62 -2.06 -20.48
C ALA A 53 23.22 -2.37 -21.05
N VAL A 54 22.41 -1.31 -21.17
CA VAL A 54 21.23 -1.14 -22.04
C VAL A 54 21.71 -0.54 -23.37
N PRO A 55 21.22 -0.93 -24.56
CA PRO A 55 20.19 -0.15 -25.30
C PRO A 55 19.25 -1.04 -26.17
N ALA A 56 17.95 -0.76 -26.36
CA ALA A 56 17.29 0.35 -27.07
C ALA A 56 17.68 0.49 -28.57
N ALA A 57 16.89 -0.12 -29.48
CA ALA A 57 16.64 0.32 -30.87
C ALA A 57 15.50 -0.55 -31.50
N VAL A 58 14.28 -0.04 -31.68
CA VAL A 58 13.71 0.55 -32.93
C VAL A 58 13.36 -0.53 -33.99
N GLU A 59 12.11 -0.96 -34.15
CA GLU A 59 10.97 -0.35 -34.89
C GLU A 59 10.87 -0.80 -36.38
N GLN A 60 9.63 -1.11 -36.78
CA GLN A 60 9.06 -1.19 -38.14
C GLN A 60 9.45 -2.35 -39.06
N ILE A 61 8.46 -3.14 -39.50
CA ILE A 61 7.98 -3.17 -40.90
C ILE A 61 6.47 -3.53 -40.92
N ALA A 62 5.63 -2.62 -41.42
CA ALA A 62 4.26 -2.84 -41.85
C ALA A 62 4.23 -3.37 -43.31
N GLY A 63 3.23 -4.19 -43.67
CA GLY A 63 3.10 -4.99 -44.92
C GLY A 63 3.01 -4.21 -46.25
N PRO A 64 2.33 -4.69 -47.32
CA PRO A 64 1.52 -5.91 -47.52
C PRO A 64 1.83 -6.65 -48.86
N LEU A 65 0.97 -7.64 -49.20
CA LEU A 65 0.48 -7.97 -50.55
C LEU A 65 1.08 -9.17 -51.33
N ASP A 66 0.11 -10.01 -51.72
CA ASP A 66 -0.11 -10.68 -53.00
C ASP A 66 0.52 -12.03 -53.37
N THR A 67 -0.43 -12.92 -53.63
CA THR A 67 -0.41 -14.22 -54.27
C THR A 67 0.00 -14.14 -55.75
N SER A 68 0.97 -14.97 -56.17
CA SER A 68 1.11 -15.41 -57.56
C SER A 68 1.81 -16.77 -57.65
N GLU A 69 0.98 -17.78 -57.83
CA GLU A 69 1.15 -19.00 -58.63
C GLU A 69 2.51 -19.24 -59.34
N VAL A 70 3.23 -20.30 -58.93
CA VAL A 70 4.13 -21.08 -59.79
C VAL A 70 3.91 -22.57 -59.51
N ALA A 71 3.75 -23.31 -60.61
CA ALA A 71 3.39 -24.71 -60.77
C ALA A 71 4.28 -25.74 -60.01
N PRO A 72 3.74 -26.97 -59.76
CA PRO A 72 4.40 -28.01 -58.97
C PRO A 72 5.45 -28.75 -59.80
N ALA A 73 6.70 -28.77 -59.33
CA ALA A 73 7.72 -29.70 -59.79
C ALA A 73 7.89 -30.83 -58.76
N PRO A 74 7.96 -32.10 -59.21
CA PRO A 74 7.98 -33.25 -58.32
C PRO A 74 9.38 -33.44 -57.73
N VAL A 75 9.50 -33.41 -56.42
CA VAL A 75 10.68 -33.95 -55.72
C VAL A 75 10.28 -35.31 -55.18
N THR A 76 10.84 -36.32 -55.83
CA THR A 76 10.83 -37.72 -55.46
C THR A 76 11.41 -37.91 -54.06
N ASN A 77 10.79 -38.81 -53.29
CA ASN A 77 11.35 -39.48 -52.10
C ASN A 77 12.85 -39.78 -52.29
N ASP A 78 13.66 -39.62 -51.25
CA ASP A 78 14.03 -40.73 -50.35
C ASP A 78 15.26 -40.36 -49.50
N GLY A 79 15.22 -40.73 -48.22
CA GLY A 79 16.43 -40.97 -47.41
C GLY A 79 17.04 -39.79 -46.66
N GLY A 80 16.50 -39.51 -45.47
CA GLY A 80 17.28 -38.90 -44.38
C GLY A 80 16.58 -37.80 -43.60
N ASP A 81 15.48 -38.08 -42.91
CA ASP A 81 14.88 -37.11 -41.98
C ASP A 81 14.26 -37.71 -40.71
N GLU A 82 14.53 -38.99 -40.40
CA GLU A 82 14.00 -39.60 -39.15
C GLU A 82 14.61 -38.94 -37.90
N ALA A 83 15.85 -38.44 -37.97
CA ALA A 83 16.51 -37.77 -36.85
C ALA A 83 16.00 -36.34 -36.58
N GLN A 84 15.44 -35.66 -37.58
CA GLN A 84 14.93 -34.29 -37.45
C GLN A 84 13.45 -34.30 -37.06
N GLU A 85 12.68 -35.28 -37.56
CA GLU A 85 11.32 -35.54 -37.08
C GLU A 85 11.31 -36.03 -35.63
N ASP A 86 12.25 -36.87 -35.20
CA ASP A 86 12.35 -37.30 -33.80
C ASP A 86 12.70 -36.13 -32.86
N GLY A 87 13.59 -35.23 -33.28
CA GLY A 87 13.93 -34.02 -32.52
C GLY A 87 12.76 -33.03 -32.43
N GLN A 88 12.00 -32.85 -33.51
CA GLN A 88 10.80 -32.01 -33.53
C GLN A 88 9.66 -32.65 -32.73
N ASN A 89 9.47 -33.97 -32.81
CA ASN A 89 8.46 -34.70 -32.06
C ASN A 89 8.77 -34.72 -30.55
N ALA A 90 10.04 -34.84 -30.15
CA ALA A 90 10.45 -34.71 -28.76
C ALA A 90 10.22 -33.29 -28.22
N ALA A 91 10.55 -32.25 -29.01
CA ALA A 91 10.26 -30.86 -28.64
C ALA A 91 8.75 -30.58 -28.54
N ILE A 92 7.94 -31.13 -29.45
CA ILE A 92 6.47 -31.02 -29.41
C ILE A 92 5.91 -31.78 -28.20
N ALA A 93 6.47 -32.94 -27.85
CA ALA A 93 6.07 -33.70 -26.67
C ALA A 93 6.42 -32.95 -25.38
N GLU A 94 7.60 -32.34 -25.29
CA GLU A 94 7.97 -31.47 -24.16
C GLU A 94 7.08 -30.24 -24.07
N LEU A 95 6.78 -29.58 -25.20
CA LEU A 95 5.89 -28.42 -25.21
C LEU A 95 4.47 -28.80 -24.81
N LYS A 96 3.96 -29.94 -25.28
CA LYS A 96 2.66 -30.49 -24.83
C LYS A 96 2.67 -30.86 -23.36
N ALA A 97 3.75 -31.41 -22.84
CA ALA A 97 3.89 -31.71 -21.41
C ALA A 97 3.92 -30.42 -20.57
N LYS A 98 4.63 -29.38 -21.02
CA LYS A 98 4.65 -28.06 -20.39
C LYS A 98 3.27 -27.38 -20.45
N ILE A 99 2.57 -27.48 -21.58
CA ILE A 99 1.19 -26.97 -21.72
C ILE A 99 0.25 -27.73 -20.78
N ALA A 100 0.31 -29.06 -20.74
CA ALA A 100 -0.53 -29.86 -19.84
C ALA A 100 -0.23 -29.55 -18.35
N ALA A 101 1.03 -29.34 -17.98
CA ALA A 101 1.42 -28.93 -16.63
C ALA A 101 0.92 -27.51 -16.29
N LEU A 102 0.99 -26.57 -17.23
CA LEU A 102 0.49 -25.21 -17.07
C LEU A 102 -1.04 -25.17 -17.03
N GLU A 103 -1.72 -25.96 -17.85
CA GLU A 103 -3.18 -26.09 -17.85
C GLU A 103 -3.67 -26.73 -16.56
N ALA A 104 -3.00 -27.78 -16.06
CA ALA A 104 -3.29 -28.38 -14.77
C ALA A 104 -3.13 -27.37 -13.61
N ALA A 105 -2.07 -26.55 -13.65
CA ALA A 105 -1.85 -25.49 -12.66
C ALA A 105 -2.85 -24.32 -12.81
N ALA A 106 -3.27 -23.98 -14.04
CA ALA A 106 -4.21 -22.89 -14.31
C ALA A 106 -5.65 -23.22 -13.90
N VAL A 107 -6.06 -24.50 -13.98
CA VAL A 107 -7.38 -24.96 -13.52
C VAL A 107 -7.52 -24.87 -11.99
N GLN A 108 -6.41 -24.76 -11.26
CA GLN A 108 -6.36 -24.64 -9.79
C GLN A 108 -6.21 -23.20 -9.29
N ALA A 109 -6.42 -22.19 -10.14
CA ALA A 109 -6.62 -20.83 -9.63
C ALA A 109 -7.89 -20.84 -8.75
N PRO A 110 -7.78 -20.63 -7.43
CA PRO A 110 -8.92 -20.76 -6.53
C PRO A 110 -9.99 -19.77 -6.96
N VAL A 111 -11.22 -20.28 -7.13
CA VAL A 111 -12.41 -19.44 -7.07
C VAL A 111 -12.37 -18.79 -5.68
N LEU A 112 -12.36 -17.46 -5.63
CA LEU A 112 -12.39 -16.71 -4.38
C LEU A 112 -13.54 -17.28 -3.54
N SER A 113 -13.26 -17.58 -2.28
CA SER A 113 -14.35 -17.98 -1.38
C SER A 113 -15.28 -16.78 -1.16
N ASP A 114 -16.56 -17.03 -0.87
CA ASP A 114 -17.52 -15.96 -0.55
C ASP A 114 -17.00 -15.05 0.59
N GLU A 115 -16.19 -15.59 1.50
CA GLU A 115 -15.53 -14.84 2.58
C GLU A 115 -14.46 -13.87 2.04
N GLU A 116 -13.62 -14.31 1.11
CA GLU A 116 -12.62 -13.44 0.48
C GLU A 116 -13.27 -12.34 -0.36
N GLU A 117 -14.41 -12.62 -1.01
CA GLU A 117 -15.19 -11.60 -1.71
C GLU A 117 -15.75 -10.54 -0.77
N ALA A 118 -16.25 -10.95 0.40
CA ALA A 118 -16.71 -10.03 1.44
C ALA A 118 -15.56 -9.16 1.97
N ASP A 119 -14.40 -9.75 2.26
CA ASP A 119 -13.21 -9.02 2.71
C ASP A 119 -12.69 -8.01 1.66
N ILE A 120 -12.78 -8.35 0.37
CA ILE A 120 -12.45 -7.44 -0.73
C ILE A 120 -13.43 -6.27 -0.78
N ALA A 121 -14.73 -6.53 -0.58
CA ALA A 121 -15.75 -5.48 -0.52
C ALA A 121 -15.51 -4.54 0.67
N ASP A 122 -15.19 -5.08 1.84
CA ASP A 122 -14.87 -4.29 3.04
C ASP A 122 -13.61 -3.43 2.83
N ALA A 123 -12.56 -3.99 2.23
CA ALA A 123 -11.37 -3.24 1.86
C ALA A 123 -11.68 -2.12 0.86
N GLN A 124 -12.58 -2.37 -0.09
CA GLN A 124 -13.03 -1.35 -1.04
C GLN A 124 -13.77 -0.21 -0.32
N VAL A 125 -14.73 -0.52 0.55
CA VAL A 125 -15.50 0.48 1.30
C VAL A 125 -14.57 1.35 2.14
N HIS A 126 -13.61 0.73 2.82
CA HIS A 126 -12.63 1.47 3.62
C HIS A 126 -11.78 2.41 2.75
N ALA A 127 -11.25 1.92 1.63
CA ALA A 127 -10.46 2.76 0.74
C ALA A 127 -11.29 3.87 0.08
N ASP A 128 -12.53 3.59 -0.33
CA ASP A 128 -13.39 4.57 -0.99
C ASP A 128 -13.64 5.78 -0.09
N SER A 129 -13.72 5.59 1.23
CA SER A 129 -13.83 6.70 2.19
C SER A 129 -12.67 7.70 2.09
N VAL A 130 -11.43 7.22 1.88
CA VAL A 130 -10.23 8.05 1.77
C VAL A 130 -10.08 8.61 0.36
N TYR A 131 -10.36 7.80 -0.67
CA TYR A 131 -10.32 8.25 -2.07
C TYR A 131 -11.32 9.38 -2.32
N GLN A 132 -12.52 9.31 -1.73
CA GLN A 132 -13.53 10.36 -1.84
C GLN A 132 -13.07 11.69 -1.26
N MET A 133 -12.25 11.70 -0.20
CA MET A 133 -11.66 12.94 0.34
C MET A 133 -10.75 13.64 -0.67
N HIS A 134 -10.18 12.89 -1.61
CA HIS A 134 -9.35 13.41 -2.71
C HIS A 134 -10.15 13.63 -4.00
N GLY A 135 -11.49 13.50 -3.97
CA GLY A 135 -12.35 13.61 -5.14
C GLY A 135 -12.15 12.47 -6.17
N GLN A 136 -11.55 11.37 -5.73
CA GLN A 136 -11.30 10.19 -6.54
C GLN A 136 -12.18 9.03 -6.05
N ARG A 137 -12.27 7.96 -6.84
CA ARG A 137 -12.97 6.72 -6.47
C ARG A 137 -11.94 5.60 -6.36
N ALA A 138 -12.12 4.69 -5.41
CA ALA A 138 -11.28 3.51 -5.29
C ALA A 138 -11.44 2.62 -6.56
N PRO A 139 -10.33 2.13 -7.14
CA PRO A 139 -10.37 1.18 -8.25
C PRO A 139 -11.20 -0.06 -7.90
N ARG A 140 -12.03 -0.53 -8.83
CA ARG A 140 -12.83 -1.76 -8.63
C ARG A 140 -11.92 -2.99 -8.59
N PRO A 141 -12.23 -4.03 -7.78
CA PRO A 141 -11.53 -5.32 -7.79
C PRO A 141 -11.46 -5.92 -9.20
N MET A 142 -10.33 -6.53 -9.54
CA MET A 142 -10.18 -7.28 -10.80
C MET A 142 -10.62 -8.73 -10.64
N ASP A 143 -11.02 -9.36 -11.75
CA ASP A 143 -11.41 -10.76 -11.75
C ASP A 143 -10.25 -11.64 -11.26
N ARG A 144 -10.54 -12.52 -10.29
CA ARG A 144 -9.55 -13.42 -9.67
C ARG A 144 -8.37 -12.71 -8.99
N GLU A 145 -8.53 -11.45 -8.60
CA GLU A 145 -7.54 -10.74 -7.78
C GLU A 145 -7.60 -11.24 -6.34
N THR A 146 -6.46 -11.61 -5.76
CA THR A 146 -6.41 -11.96 -4.33
C THR A 146 -6.57 -10.72 -3.47
N LEU A 147 -7.12 -10.88 -2.26
CA LEU A 147 -7.30 -9.79 -1.30
C LEU A 147 -6.01 -8.97 -1.07
N LEU A 148 -4.86 -9.65 -0.94
CA LEU A 148 -3.56 -9.02 -0.75
C LEU A 148 -3.13 -8.22 -1.98
N ALA A 149 -3.33 -8.75 -3.19
CA ALA A 149 -3.04 -8.03 -4.42
C ALA A 149 -3.92 -6.76 -4.55
N TYR A 150 -5.20 -6.88 -4.21
CA TYR A 150 -6.13 -5.76 -4.25
C TYR A 150 -5.75 -4.64 -3.29
N ARG A 151 -5.45 -4.98 -2.02
CA ARG A 151 -5.00 -4.00 -1.01
C ARG A 151 -3.71 -3.28 -1.45
N ARG A 152 -2.75 -4.00 -2.07
CA ARG A 152 -1.54 -3.37 -2.63
C ARG A 152 -1.87 -2.33 -3.70
N ARG A 153 -2.81 -2.64 -4.59
CA ARG A 153 -3.24 -1.72 -5.65
C ARG A 153 -3.90 -0.47 -5.08
N LEU A 154 -4.76 -0.63 -4.07
CA LEU A 154 -5.40 0.48 -3.36
C LEU A 154 -4.38 1.39 -2.66
N ALA A 155 -3.47 0.81 -1.87
CA ALA A 155 -2.42 1.53 -1.18
C ALA A 155 -1.49 2.28 -2.14
N LYS A 156 -1.12 1.65 -3.27
CA LYS A 156 -0.27 2.28 -4.31
C LYS A 156 -0.89 3.55 -4.91
N GLY A 157 -2.21 3.62 -5.08
CA GLY A 157 -2.85 4.82 -5.61
C GLY A 157 -2.87 6.00 -4.64
N LEU A 158 -2.87 5.73 -3.33
CA LEU A 158 -2.82 6.74 -2.26
C LEU A 158 -1.39 7.05 -1.77
N GLN A 159 -0.42 6.20 -2.10
CA GLN A 159 0.99 6.33 -1.73
C GLN A 159 1.58 7.70 -2.06
N LYS A 160 1.12 8.35 -3.14
CA LYS A 160 1.54 9.70 -3.56
C LYS A 160 1.29 10.80 -2.52
N PHE A 161 0.39 10.56 -1.56
CA PHE A 161 0.05 11.51 -0.50
C PHE A 161 0.82 11.26 0.80
N SER A 162 1.58 10.16 0.90
CA SER A 162 2.39 9.83 2.07
C SER A 162 3.86 10.10 1.79
N ASP A 163 4.43 11.09 2.47
CA ASP A 163 5.86 11.37 2.39
C ASP A 163 6.73 10.25 3.00
N SER A 164 6.18 9.51 3.97
CA SER A 164 6.89 8.44 4.65
C SER A 164 6.97 7.16 3.83
N GLN A 165 5.96 6.90 3.00
CA GLN A 165 5.84 5.65 2.25
C GLN A 165 6.00 5.83 0.73
N LYS A 166 6.24 7.05 0.20
CA LYS A 166 6.36 7.30 -1.25
C LYS A 166 7.46 6.49 -1.96
N ASP A 167 8.56 6.21 -1.28
CA ASP A 167 9.73 5.51 -1.86
C ASP A 167 9.68 3.98 -1.64
N VAL A 168 8.71 3.50 -0.85
CA VAL A 168 8.59 2.07 -0.51
C VAL A 168 7.96 1.29 -1.66
N LYS A 169 8.54 0.16 -2.03
CA LYS A 169 7.98 -0.73 -3.05
C LYS A 169 6.83 -1.57 -2.47
N ILE A 170 5.65 -0.97 -2.33
CA ILE A 170 4.44 -1.64 -1.79
C ILE A 170 4.08 -2.92 -2.58
N ALA A 171 4.37 -2.95 -3.88
CA ALA A 171 4.13 -4.12 -4.74
C ALA A 171 4.95 -5.36 -4.33
N ALA A 172 6.09 -5.20 -3.65
CA ALA A 172 6.96 -6.30 -3.23
C ALA A 172 6.58 -6.87 -1.85
N ILE A 173 5.64 -6.25 -1.14
CA ILE A 173 5.19 -6.71 0.18
C ILE A 173 4.30 -7.93 -0.04
N ASN A 174 4.71 -9.08 0.51
CA ASN A 174 3.94 -10.32 0.46
C ASN A 174 3.37 -10.72 1.84
N ASP A 175 3.84 -10.08 2.92
CA ASP A 175 3.31 -10.29 4.26
C ASP A 175 2.05 -9.43 4.49
N SER A 176 0.94 -10.09 4.83
CA SER A 176 -0.36 -9.48 5.09
C SER A 176 -0.33 -8.53 6.30
N GLN A 177 0.42 -8.89 7.36
CA GLN A 177 0.47 -8.08 8.59
C GLN A 177 1.25 -6.79 8.36
N TYR A 178 2.40 -6.89 7.71
CA TYR A 178 3.19 -5.72 7.33
C TYR A 178 2.42 -4.82 6.35
N LEU A 179 1.71 -5.41 5.38
CA LEU A 179 0.84 -4.66 4.47
C LEU A 179 -0.21 -3.85 5.23
N ALA A 180 -0.88 -4.45 6.23
CA ALA A 180 -1.90 -3.77 7.01
C ALA A 180 -1.34 -2.58 7.81
N TYR A 181 -0.09 -2.66 8.29
CA TYR A 181 0.58 -1.52 8.94
C TYR A 181 0.87 -0.39 7.94
N VAL A 182 1.44 -0.73 6.79
CA VAL A 182 1.75 0.25 5.73
C VAL A 182 0.47 0.90 5.21
N GLU A 183 -0.59 0.11 4.97
CA GLU A 183 -1.89 0.57 4.52
C GLU A 183 -2.49 1.61 5.50
N LYS A 184 -2.50 1.30 6.80
CA LYS A 184 -2.96 2.23 7.84
C LYS A 184 -2.20 3.56 7.81
N GLN A 185 -0.87 3.49 7.65
CA GLN A 185 -0.04 4.69 7.59
C GLN A 185 -0.33 5.52 6.33
N VAL A 186 -0.39 4.88 5.16
CA VAL A 186 -0.70 5.54 3.89
C VAL A 186 -2.08 6.20 3.93
N TYR A 187 -3.10 5.52 4.47
CA TYR A 187 -4.46 6.06 4.56
C TYR A 187 -4.55 7.21 5.56
N ALA A 188 -3.89 7.10 6.71
CA ALA A 188 -3.82 8.19 7.68
C ALA A 188 -3.13 9.43 7.10
N ASP A 189 -2.02 9.24 6.38
CA ASP A 189 -1.29 10.34 5.74
C ASP A 189 -2.12 10.95 4.59
N ALA A 190 -2.79 10.12 3.78
CA ALA A 190 -3.67 10.59 2.73
C ALA A 190 -4.86 11.39 3.29
N ALA A 191 -5.49 10.94 4.37
CA ALA A 191 -6.55 11.67 5.05
C ALA A 191 -6.05 13.01 5.62
N LYS A 192 -4.88 13.01 6.27
CA LYS A 192 -4.24 14.25 6.74
C LYS A 192 -3.94 15.22 5.59
N ALA A 193 -3.43 14.73 4.46
CA ALA A 193 -3.15 15.54 3.29
C ALA A 193 -4.44 16.18 2.71
N ALA A 194 -5.55 15.44 2.66
CA ALA A 194 -6.84 15.97 2.27
C ALA A 194 -7.32 17.07 3.24
N HIS A 195 -7.19 16.84 4.54
CA HIS A 195 -7.57 17.83 5.56
C HIS A 195 -6.63 19.03 5.63
N ALA A 196 -5.36 18.92 5.28
CA ALA A 196 -4.41 20.04 5.28
C ALA A 196 -4.88 21.16 4.32
N GLY A 197 -5.43 20.81 3.16
CA GLY A 197 -6.05 21.77 2.24
C GLY A 197 -7.28 22.48 2.83
N VAL A 198 -7.95 21.86 3.79
CA VAL A 198 -9.10 22.44 4.52
C VAL A 198 -8.62 23.29 5.71
N ALA A 199 -7.57 22.87 6.41
CA ALA A 199 -7.04 23.55 7.59
C ALA A 199 -6.32 24.87 7.27
N VAL A 200 -5.75 25.02 6.06
CA VAL A 200 -5.18 26.31 5.60
C VAL A 200 -6.27 27.41 5.48
N LYS A 201 -7.55 27.04 5.60
CA LYS A 201 -8.68 27.98 5.67
C LYS A 201 -9.10 28.35 7.09
N GLN A 202 -8.19 28.32 8.08
CA GLN A 202 -8.45 29.00 9.35
C GLN A 202 -8.40 30.52 9.16
N GLY A 203 -9.53 31.07 8.72
CA GLY A 203 -9.75 32.47 8.43
C GLY A 203 -11.03 32.67 7.64
N LEU A 204 -11.58 33.89 7.65
CA LEU A 204 -12.83 34.23 6.99
C LEU A 204 -12.78 33.87 5.49
N GLN A 205 -13.60 32.91 5.05
CA GLN A 205 -13.63 32.43 3.66
C GLN A 205 -14.71 33.15 2.86
N LYS A 206 -14.35 33.64 1.67
CA LYS A 206 -15.30 34.22 0.71
C LYS A 206 -15.90 33.12 -0.17
N ILE A 207 -17.20 32.87 -0.03
CA ILE A 207 -17.97 31.97 -0.86
C ILE A 207 -18.77 32.80 -1.86
N LYS A 208 -18.48 32.63 -3.15
CA LYS A 208 -19.31 33.20 -4.22
C LYS A 208 -20.38 32.17 -4.58
N ARG A 209 -21.65 32.48 -4.35
CA ARG A 209 -22.78 31.67 -4.81
C ARG A 209 -23.43 32.40 -5.99
N GLN A 210 -23.75 31.66 -7.03
CA GLN A 210 -24.49 32.16 -8.18
C GLN A 210 -25.88 31.54 -8.14
N ASP A 211 -26.92 32.37 -8.10
CA ASP A 211 -28.31 31.91 -8.17
C ASP A 211 -28.67 31.50 -9.60
N GLU A 212 -29.77 30.77 -9.77
CA GLU A 212 -30.34 30.37 -11.06
C GLU A 212 -30.61 31.56 -12.00
N TYR A 213 -30.85 32.75 -11.42
CA TYR A 213 -31.05 34.01 -12.15
C TYR A 213 -29.73 34.75 -12.49
N GLY A 214 -28.57 34.11 -12.28
CA GLY A 214 -27.25 34.67 -12.60
C GLY A 214 -26.74 35.76 -11.66
N ARG A 215 -27.45 36.07 -10.57
CA ARG A 215 -26.99 37.01 -9.54
C ARG A 215 -25.91 36.35 -8.68
N ILE A 216 -24.87 37.12 -8.35
CA ILE A 216 -23.76 36.66 -7.52
C ILE A 216 -23.96 37.18 -6.09
N SER A 217 -24.20 36.28 -5.15
CA SER A 217 -24.14 36.56 -3.71
C SER A 217 -22.75 36.19 -3.18
N ILE A 218 -22.23 37.03 -2.27
CA ILE A 218 -20.93 36.83 -1.63
C ILE A 218 -21.20 36.61 -0.15
N ASP A 219 -21.05 35.37 0.28
CA ASP A 219 -21.17 34.99 1.69
C ASP A 219 -19.77 34.84 2.28
N TYR A 220 -19.60 35.24 3.53
CA TYR A 220 -18.37 35.01 4.28
C TYR A 220 -18.62 34.02 5.41
N VAL A 221 -17.87 32.91 5.44
CA VAL A 221 -18.00 31.85 6.45
C VAL A 221 -16.66 31.63 7.14
N GLY A 222 -16.64 31.62 8.47
CA GLY A 222 -15.44 31.40 9.27
C GLY A 222 -15.39 32.26 10.54
N ASP A 223 -14.23 32.29 11.18
CA ASP A 223 -14.00 33.11 12.37
C ASP A 223 -13.83 34.59 12.00
N ILE A 224 -14.74 35.44 12.48
CA ILE A 224 -14.71 36.89 12.32
C ILE A 224 -13.44 37.50 12.96
N GLY A 225 -12.88 36.84 13.98
CA GLY A 225 -11.66 37.24 14.67
C GLY A 225 -10.45 37.30 13.73
N SER A 226 -10.40 36.46 12.70
CA SER A 226 -9.31 36.47 11.72
C SER A 226 -9.25 37.74 10.85
N TRP A 227 -10.42 38.31 10.52
CA TRP A 227 -10.49 39.59 9.80
C TRP A 227 -10.31 40.78 10.75
N MET A 228 -10.86 40.69 11.97
CA MET A 228 -10.71 41.76 12.96
C MET A 228 -9.33 41.79 13.62
N ALA A 229 -8.54 40.71 13.58
CA ALA A 229 -7.19 40.67 14.15
C ALA A 229 -6.29 41.78 13.59
N ASP A 230 -6.44 42.12 12.31
CA ASP A 230 -5.69 43.20 11.66
C ASP A 230 -6.20 44.61 12.06
N SER A 231 -7.49 44.72 12.39
CA SER A 231 -8.14 46.01 12.72
C SER A 231 -8.24 46.30 14.22
N SER A 232 -8.03 45.29 15.08
CA SER A 232 -8.01 45.46 16.53
C SER A 232 -6.61 45.92 16.95
N LEU A 233 -6.52 47.15 17.49
CA LEU A 233 -5.30 47.67 18.07
C LEU A 233 -4.78 46.70 19.14
N PRO A 234 -3.45 46.51 19.29
CA PRO A 234 -2.90 45.64 20.31
C PRO A 234 -3.42 46.13 21.67
N VAL A 235 -4.17 45.28 22.37
CA VAL A 235 -4.68 45.60 23.70
C VAL A 235 -3.47 45.69 24.63
N SER A 236 -2.97 46.91 24.87
CA SER A 236 -1.93 47.13 25.86
C SER A 236 -2.55 46.94 27.24
N ILE A 237 -2.35 45.79 27.85
CA ILE A 237 -2.72 45.56 29.25
C ILE A 237 -1.71 46.33 30.10
N VAL A 238 -2.01 47.59 30.40
CA VAL A 238 -1.25 48.37 31.37
C VAL A 238 -1.58 47.80 32.76
N LYS A 239 -0.59 47.21 33.44
CA LYS A 239 -0.74 46.79 34.84
C LYS A 239 -1.15 48.00 35.69
N PRO A 240 -2.25 47.94 36.47
CA PRO A 240 -2.58 49.03 37.37
C PRO A 240 -1.46 49.18 38.40
N ASN A 241 -0.83 50.35 38.42
CA ASN A 241 0.24 50.66 39.37
C ASN A 241 -0.36 50.77 40.78
N GLN A 242 -0.07 49.80 41.64
CA GLN A 242 -0.60 49.71 43.02
C GLN A 242 -0.09 50.81 43.97
N ALA A 243 0.72 51.77 43.48
CA ALA A 243 1.38 52.78 44.30
C ALA A 243 0.59 54.09 44.53
N ARG A 244 -0.74 54.12 44.36
CA ARG A 244 -1.53 55.28 44.79
C ARG A 244 -1.83 55.19 46.29
N LYS A 245 -0.88 55.65 47.12
CA LYS A 245 -1.15 55.95 48.54
C LYS A 245 -2.06 57.18 48.59
N TYR A 246 -3.31 56.99 49.03
CA TYR A 246 -4.18 58.10 49.38
C TYR A 246 -3.60 58.80 50.62
N VAL A 247 -3.27 60.08 50.49
CA VAL A 247 -2.99 60.95 51.64
C VAL A 247 -4.35 61.38 52.18
N THR A 248 -4.77 60.81 53.31
CA THR A 248 -5.89 61.31 54.10
C THR A 248 -5.46 62.57 54.82
N VAL A 249 -6.15 63.68 54.53
CA VAL A 249 -6.08 64.95 55.27
C VAL A 249 -6.89 64.83 56.55
#